data_AF-A0A7G8EWU9-F1
#
_entry.id   AF-A0A7G8EWU9-F1
#
_cell.length_a   1.000
_cell.length_b   1.000
_cell.length_c   1.000
_cell.angle_alpha   90.00
_cell.angle_beta   90.00
_cell.angle_gamma   90.00
#
_symmetry.space_group_name_H-M   'P 1'
#
loop_
_entity.id
_entity.type
_entity.pdbx_description
1 polymer ?
#
loop_
_entity_poly.entity_id
_entity_poly.type
_entity_poly.pdbx_seq_one_letter_code
_entity_poly.pdbx_strand_id
1 'polypeptide(L)'
;MFARATEAQVISPGLGMPLHLIPNEQLLLERIPDPEAELWGWERFAHTINGYEVMGGFTPCADLANSGTPTTLTELRCCLFFEARRERHSGGFSSNEEWIRELLRAIRQKVEDCELD
;
A
#
# COMPACT_ATOMS: atom_id res chain seq x y z
N MET A 1 -27.64 22.91 18.96
CA MET A 1 -26.45 23.12 19.81
C MET A 1 -26.04 21.74 20.31
N PHE A 2 -24.86 21.26 19.85
CA PHE A 2 -24.10 20.04 20.22
C PHE A 2 -24.81 18.66 20.07
N ALA A 3 -24.51 17.81 19.07
CA ALA A 3 -23.28 17.09 18.68
C ALA A 3 -23.22 15.64 19.22
N ARG A 4 -23.15 14.71 18.25
CA ARG A 4 -22.99 13.24 18.23
C ARG A 4 -22.31 12.58 19.45
N ALA A 5 -22.86 11.43 19.84
CA ALA A 5 -22.08 10.31 20.38
C ALA A 5 -22.06 9.20 19.32
N THR A 6 -20.95 9.07 18.60
CA THR A 6 -20.66 7.91 17.74
C THR A 6 -20.17 6.79 18.63
N GLU A 7 -20.92 5.68 18.65
CA GLU A 7 -20.50 4.42 19.26
C GLU A 7 -19.21 3.95 18.58
N ALA A 8 -18.12 3.91 19.35
CA ALA A 8 -16.89 3.26 18.94
C ALA A 8 -17.14 1.75 18.87
N GLN A 9 -17.12 1.19 17.66
CA GLN A 9 -17.15 -0.25 17.47
C GLN A 9 -15.87 -0.88 18.01
N VAL A 10 -16.09 -1.88 18.85
CA VAL A 10 -15.14 -2.71 19.57
C VAL A 10 -14.30 -3.52 18.58
N ILE A 11 -12.97 -3.36 18.61
CA ILE A 11 -12.04 -4.20 17.83
C ILE A 11 -11.49 -5.30 18.75
N SER A 12 -11.74 -6.55 18.37
CA SER A 12 -11.29 -7.78 19.03
C SER A 12 -9.76 -7.87 19.14
N PRO A 13 -9.21 -8.49 20.20
CA PRO A 13 -7.76 -8.66 20.36
C PRO A 13 -7.30 -9.88 19.55
N GLY A 14 -6.79 -9.66 18.34
CA GLY A 14 -6.31 -10.77 17.50
C GLY A 14 -5.64 -10.45 16.17
N LEU A 15 -5.36 -9.18 15.86
CA LEU A 15 -4.61 -8.80 14.65
C LEU A 15 -3.67 -7.65 14.98
N GLY A 16 -2.40 -7.80 14.63
CA GLY A 16 -1.30 -6.93 15.05
C GLY A 16 -1.58 -5.43 14.88
N MET A 17 -1.03 -4.65 15.82
CA MET A 17 -0.94 -3.19 15.89
C MET A 17 -1.20 -2.48 14.54
N PRO A 18 -2.06 -1.43 14.49
CA PRO A 18 -2.32 -0.73 13.24
C PRO A 18 -0.99 -0.29 12.64
N LEU A 19 -0.70 -0.81 11.44
CA LEU A 19 0.34 -0.28 10.59
C LEU A 19 0.00 1.19 10.42
N HIS A 20 0.82 2.06 11.00
CA HIS A 20 0.57 3.50 10.97
C HIS A 20 0.46 3.90 9.51
N LEU A 21 -0.76 4.23 9.07
CA LEU A 21 -0.99 4.68 7.71
C LEU A 21 -0.13 5.92 7.46
N ILE A 22 0.48 5.99 6.28
CA ILE A 22 1.28 7.14 5.84
C ILE A 22 0.52 7.74 4.65
N PRO A 23 -0.12 8.92 4.82
CA PRO A 23 -0.66 9.69 3.71
C PRO A 23 0.44 10.03 2.70
N ASN A 24 0.09 10.19 1.43
CA ASN A 24 1.06 10.44 0.37
C ASN A 24 1.85 11.74 0.61
N GLU A 25 1.21 12.76 1.19
CA GLU A 25 1.82 14.05 1.52
C GLU A 25 2.86 13.98 2.65
N GLN A 26 2.88 12.86 3.39
CA GLN A 26 3.84 12.60 4.48
C GLN A 26 4.88 11.55 4.08
N LEU A 27 4.84 11.07 2.84
CA LEU A 27 5.76 10.06 2.36
C LEU A 27 7.14 10.68 2.09
N LEU A 28 8.17 10.09 2.71
CA LEU A 28 9.56 10.50 2.54
C LEU A 28 10.33 9.39 1.83
N LEU A 29 11.33 9.75 1.01
CA LEU A 29 12.12 8.78 0.23
C LEU A 29 12.85 7.75 1.09
N GLU A 30 13.24 8.12 2.30
CA GLU A 30 13.92 7.22 3.24
C GLU A 30 12.97 6.19 3.85
N ARG A 31 11.65 6.38 3.71
CA ARG A 31 10.62 5.43 4.15
C ARG A 31 10.23 4.43 3.06
N ILE A 32 10.66 4.65 1.83
CA ILE A 32 10.36 3.80 0.68
C ILE A 32 11.54 2.82 0.53
N PRO A 33 11.31 1.50 0.55
CA PRO A 33 12.36 0.50 0.35
C PRO A 33 13.17 0.77 -0.93
N ASP A 34 14.47 0.51 -0.88
CA ASP A 34 15.36 0.62 -2.04
C ASP A 34 15.07 -0.52 -3.03
N PRO A 35 14.64 -0.22 -4.27
CA PRO A 35 14.31 -1.22 -5.27
C PRO A 35 15.53 -1.99 -5.80
N GLU A 36 16.77 -1.56 -5.53
CA GLU A 36 17.98 -2.29 -5.94
C GLU A 36 18.55 -3.17 -4.82
N ALA A 37 18.05 -3.00 -3.58
CA ALA A 37 18.49 -3.77 -2.42
C ALA A 37 17.69 -5.09 -2.27
N GLU A 38 17.95 -5.82 -1.18
CA GLU A 38 17.07 -6.89 -0.75
C GLU A 38 15.70 -6.30 -0.38
N LEU A 39 14.61 -6.92 -0.83
CA LEU A 39 13.24 -6.41 -0.65
C LEU A 39 12.74 -6.53 0.80
N TRP A 40 13.61 -6.65 1.80
CA TRP A 40 13.19 -6.82 3.18
C TRP A 40 12.29 -5.68 3.65
N GLY A 41 11.10 -6.04 4.13
CA GLY A 41 10.13 -5.07 4.65
C GLY A 41 9.28 -4.36 3.60
N TRP A 42 9.36 -4.73 2.32
CA TRP A 42 8.47 -4.19 1.27
C TRP A 42 6.99 -4.34 1.63
N GLU A 43 6.59 -5.50 2.18
CA GLU A 43 5.21 -5.77 2.60
C GLU A 43 4.77 -4.85 3.74
N ARG A 44 5.69 -4.51 4.65
CA ARG A 44 5.40 -3.59 5.76
C ARG A 44 5.13 -2.19 5.23
N PHE A 45 5.93 -1.77 4.26
CA PHE A 45 5.72 -0.51 3.55
C PHE A 45 4.41 -0.51 2.76
N ALA A 46 4.11 -1.59 2.04
CA ALA A 46 2.89 -1.75 1.25
C ALA A 46 1.62 -1.60 2.10
N HIS A 47 1.65 -2.03 3.36
CA HIS A 47 0.53 -1.87 4.29
C HIS A 47 0.47 -0.50 5.00
N THR A 48 1.30 0.48 4.62
CA THR A 48 1.15 1.88 5.06
C THR A 48 0.01 2.62 4.34
N ILE A 49 -0.62 1.96 3.37
CA ILE A 49 -1.87 2.36 2.73
C ILE A 49 -2.87 1.21 2.85
N ASN A 50 -4.16 1.53 2.90
CA ASN A 50 -5.22 0.54 2.74
C ASN A 50 -5.82 0.68 1.34
N GLY A 51 -5.29 -0.08 0.37
CA GLY A 51 -5.74 -0.01 -1.02
C GLY A 51 -7.22 -0.37 -1.21
N TYR A 52 -7.79 -1.18 -0.31
CA TYR A 52 -9.23 -1.48 -0.35
C TYR A 52 -10.08 -0.27 0.02
N GLU A 53 -9.69 0.51 1.03
CA GLU A 53 -10.42 1.73 1.41
C GLU A 53 -10.30 2.80 0.33
N VAL A 54 -9.10 2.98 -0.22
CA VAL A 54 -8.82 3.98 -1.26
C VAL A 54 -9.60 3.69 -2.55
N MET A 55 -9.61 2.43 -2.99
CA MET A 55 -10.25 2.04 -4.26
C MET A 55 -11.75 1.72 -4.13
N GLY A 56 -12.31 1.74 -2.92
CA GLY A 56 -13.72 1.40 -2.69
C GLY A 56 -14.03 -0.11 -2.64
N GLY A 57 -13.03 -0.93 -2.35
CA GLY A 57 -13.20 -2.35 -2.02
C GLY A 57 -12.15 -3.27 -2.63
N PHE A 58 -12.36 -4.57 -2.45
CA PHE A 58 -11.48 -5.61 -2.99
C PHE A 58 -11.46 -5.60 -4.53
N THR A 59 -12.62 -5.63 -5.18
CA THR A 59 -12.72 -5.77 -6.64
C THR A 59 -12.03 -4.62 -7.39
N PRO A 60 -12.29 -3.33 -7.10
CA PRO A 60 -11.62 -2.25 -7.81
C PRO A 60 -10.10 -2.22 -7.60
N CYS A 61 -9.64 -2.57 -6.38
CA CYS A 61 -8.20 -2.68 -6.09
C CYS A 61 -7.55 -3.85 -6.84
N ALA A 62 -8.23 -4.98 -6.92
CA ALA A 62 -7.78 -6.14 -7.69
C ALA A 62 -7.73 -5.83 -9.19
N ASP A 63 -8.75 -5.16 -9.74
CA ASP A 63 -8.82 -4.78 -11.16
C ASP A 63 -7.67 -3.84 -11.53
N LEU A 64 -7.40 -2.83 -10.71
CA LEU A 64 -6.23 -1.95 -10.87
C LEU A 64 -4.92 -2.74 -10.84
N ALA A 65 -4.71 -3.57 -9.82
CA ALA A 65 -3.47 -4.34 -9.67
C ALA A 65 -3.26 -5.36 -10.79
N ASN A 66 -4.35 -5.91 -11.34
CA ASN A 66 -4.31 -6.84 -12.46
C ASN A 66 -4.17 -6.13 -13.82
N SER A 67 -4.50 -4.85 -13.94
CA SER A 67 -4.31 -4.11 -15.20
C SER A 67 -2.83 -3.90 -15.52
N GLY A 68 -1.98 -3.82 -14.49
CA GLY A 68 -0.54 -3.59 -14.63
C GLY A 68 -0.19 -2.19 -15.13
N THR A 69 -1.12 -1.24 -15.08
CA THR A 69 -0.94 0.12 -15.61
C THR A 69 -1.25 1.23 -14.59
N PRO A 70 -0.71 1.19 -13.36
CA PRO A 70 -0.83 2.30 -12.42
C PRO A 70 -0.06 3.53 -12.91
N THR A 71 -0.62 4.71 -12.72
CA THR A 71 -0.09 5.99 -13.23
C THR A 71 0.15 7.03 -12.14
N THR A 72 -0.62 6.97 -11.06
CA THR A 72 -0.56 7.90 -9.92
C THR A 72 0.22 7.30 -8.74
N LEU A 73 0.70 8.13 -7.81
CA LEU A 73 1.36 7.62 -6.60
C LEU A 73 0.38 6.75 -5.79
N THR A 74 -0.86 7.20 -5.65
CA THR A 74 -1.93 6.42 -5.03
C THR A 74 -2.14 5.06 -5.70
N GLU A 75 -2.25 5.00 -7.03
CA GLU A 75 -2.44 3.75 -7.76
C GLU A 75 -1.26 2.80 -7.58
N LEU A 76 -0.03 3.31 -7.68
CA LEU A 76 1.19 2.53 -7.46
C LEU A 76 1.23 1.93 -6.05
N ARG A 77 0.91 2.73 -5.03
CA ARG A 77 0.83 2.26 -3.63
C ARG A 77 -0.29 1.22 -3.45
N CYS A 78 -1.43 1.37 -4.13
CA CYS A 78 -2.52 0.40 -4.11
C CYS A 78 -2.14 -0.93 -4.79
N CYS A 79 -1.44 -0.89 -5.92
CA CYS A 79 -0.91 -2.08 -6.57
C CYS A 79 0.05 -2.82 -5.63
N LEU A 80 1.00 -2.11 -5.01
CA LEU A 80 1.96 -2.72 -4.09
C LEU A 80 1.27 -3.32 -2.85
N PHE A 81 0.26 -2.64 -2.31
CA PHE A 81 -0.61 -3.18 -1.26
C PHE A 81 -1.24 -4.50 -1.68
N PHE A 82 -1.78 -4.57 -2.90
CA PHE A 82 -2.43 -5.78 -3.39
C PHE A 82 -1.44 -6.94 -3.58
N GLU A 83 -0.22 -6.68 -4.04
CA GLU A 83 0.84 -7.70 -4.09
C GLU A 83 1.16 -8.24 -2.69
N ALA A 84 1.27 -7.38 -1.66
CA ALA A 84 1.50 -7.83 -0.29
C ALA A 84 0.36 -8.69 0.24
N ARG A 85 -0.88 -8.44 -0.21
CA ARG A 85 -2.04 -9.29 0.06
C ARG A 85 -1.95 -10.62 -0.69
N ARG A 86 -1.52 -10.64 -1.96
CA ARG A 86 -1.33 -11.88 -2.73
C ARG A 86 -0.26 -12.77 -2.09
N GLU A 87 0.88 -12.20 -1.73
CA GLU A 87 2.01 -12.91 -1.12
C GLU A 87 1.61 -13.63 0.18
N ARG A 88 0.88 -12.93 1.06
CA ARG A 88 0.34 -13.51 2.29
C ARG A 88 -0.62 -14.68 2.01
N HIS A 89 -1.46 -14.58 0.98
CA HIS A 89 -2.43 -15.63 0.66
C HIS A 89 -1.81 -16.82 -0.07
N SER A 90 -0.77 -16.59 -0.89
CA SER A 90 -0.05 -17.68 -1.56
C SER A 90 0.92 -18.39 -0.64
N GLY A 91 1.28 -17.79 0.50
CA GLY A 91 2.24 -18.34 1.45
C GLY A 91 3.69 -18.16 1.00
N GLY A 92 3.98 -17.12 0.20
CA GLY A 92 5.34 -16.81 -0.23
C GLY A 92 5.73 -17.30 -1.63
N PHE A 93 4.80 -17.90 -2.38
CA PHE A 93 5.10 -18.64 -3.62
C PHE A 93 4.82 -17.85 -4.89
N SER A 94 4.30 -16.62 -4.79
CA SER A 94 3.75 -15.89 -5.95
C SER A 94 4.33 -14.49 -6.16
N SER A 95 5.35 -14.08 -5.39
CA SER A 95 5.95 -12.76 -5.57
C SER A 95 6.64 -12.64 -6.93
N ASN A 96 6.10 -11.76 -7.77
CA ASN A 96 6.83 -11.24 -8.91
C ASN A 96 7.77 -10.13 -8.41
N GLU A 97 8.98 -10.52 -7.99
CA GLU A 97 9.96 -9.58 -7.43
C GLU A 97 10.29 -8.43 -8.37
N GLU A 98 10.38 -8.69 -9.69
CA GLU A 98 10.67 -7.64 -10.68
C GLU A 98 9.54 -6.59 -10.68
N TRP A 99 8.29 -7.05 -10.65
CA TRP A 99 7.14 -6.14 -10.57
C TRP A 99 7.12 -5.32 -9.27
N ILE A 100 7.50 -5.94 -8.14
CA ILE A 100 7.65 -5.22 -6.87
C ILE A 100 8.73 -4.13 -6.97
N ARG A 101 9.87 -4.44 -7.61
CA ARG A 101 10.95 -3.47 -7.84
C ARG A 101 10.49 -2.34 -8.76
N GLU A 102 9.79 -2.64 -9.84
CA GLU A 102 9.23 -1.64 -10.75
C GLU A 102 8.26 -0.69 -10.04
N LEU A 103 7.35 -1.23 -9.22
CA LEU A 103 6.46 -0.43 -8.38
C LEU A 103 7.23 0.47 -7.41
N LEU A 104 8.24 -0.06 -6.72
CA LEU A 104 9.06 0.70 -5.79
C LEU A 104 9.83 1.82 -6.50
N ARG A 105 10.44 1.57 -7.67
CA ARG A 105 11.11 2.59 -8.49
C ARG A 105 10.14 3.72 -8.85
N ALA A 106 8.96 3.35 -9.36
CA ALA A 106 7.95 4.32 -9.76
C ALA A 106 7.43 5.15 -8.57
N ILE A 107 7.18 4.51 -7.41
CA ILE A 107 6.77 5.21 -6.19
C ILE A 107 7.85 6.21 -5.75
N ARG A 108 9.12 5.82 -5.76
CA ARG A 108 10.24 6.72 -5.42
C ARG A 108 10.30 7.90 -6.38
N GLN A 109 10.17 7.66 -7.67
CA GLN A 109 10.18 8.71 -8.69
C GLN A 109 9.06 9.73 -8.47
N LYS A 110 7.83 9.28 -8.20
CA LYS A 110 6.70 10.18 -7.89
C LYS A 110 6.97 11.06 -6.67
N VAL A 111 7.59 10.51 -5.63
CA VAL A 111 7.94 11.27 -4.42
C VAL A 111 9.08 12.25 -4.68
N GLU A 112 10.11 11.87 -5.46
CA GLU A 112 11.19 12.77 -5.89
C GLU A 112 10.64 13.95 -6.71
N ASP A 113 9.67 13.69 -7.59
CA ASP A 113 9.04 14.69 -8.45
C ASP A 113 7.95 15.50 -7.74
N CYS A 114 7.66 15.21 -6.46
CA CYS A 114 6.58 15.81 -5.67
C CYS A 114 5.17 15.61 -6.26
N GLU A 115 4.96 14.52 -7.01
CA GLU A 115 3.67 14.06 -7.51
C GLU A 115 2.98 13.19 -6.46
N LEU A 116 2.30 13.83 -5.49
CA LEU A 116 1.80 13.18 -4.26
C LEU A 116 0.29 12.92 -4.23
N ASP A 117 -0.31 12.64 -5.40
CA ASP A 117 -1.75 12.46 -5.59
C ASP A 117 -2.34 11.18 -4.97
#